data_AF-A0A6N6QJ51-F1
#
_entry.id   AF-A0A6N6QJ51-F1
#
_cell.length_a   1.000
_cell.length_b   1.000
_cell.length_c   1.000
_cell.angle_alpha   90.00
_cell.angle_beta   90.00
_cell.angle_gamma   90.00
#
_symmetry.space_group_name_H-M   'P 1'
#
loop_
_entity.id
_entity.type
_entity.pdbx_description
1 polymer ?
#
loop_
_entity_poly.entity_id
_entity_poly.type
_entity_poly.pdbx_seq_one_letter_code
_entity_poly.pdbx_strand_id
1 'polypeptide(L)'
;MNPFPNPKSPPSLLLLGLAAGLALHAGTGPLAWWRGDGNANDSAGDNHGTLLNGTTFAPGIAPGAGGQAFDFDGSDDAVQFPNPAAPIVSEGLTVAGWLRTSGTAEFSGVLSKFLQNGQTTGFQIGMSGNNGFAPNRAGILRSDLGTGNTYTTAFNLHRVDDGAPHHFAITCDGRSAVLYVDGEAGTPVAVANWIPNNAAPIVLGSDPGSGGRHFHGQLDEVTIYPRVLDAGEIQALAGKPSLRIVRANPDEAVVSWPAGALGFQLQVNDSLDPAGWIGMPGGGNNPTTVPTTSGPKWYRLARP
;
A
#
# COMPACT_ATOMS: atom_id res chain seq x y z
N MET A 1 -24.75 37.02 61.82
CA MET A 1 -23.40 37.03 61.22
C MET A 1 -23.19 35.72 60.50
N ASN A 2 -23.22 35.75 59.16
CA ASN A 2 -22.51 34.81 58.30
C ASN A 2 -21.32 35.63 57.71
N PRO A 3 -20.22 35.07 57.18
CA PRO A 3 -20.15 33.75 56.54
C PRO A 3 -18.81 32.96 56.67
N PHE A 4 -18.85 31.77 56.07
CA PHE A 4 -17.77 30.98 55.46
C PHE A 4 -17.08 29.84 56.24
N PRO A 5 -17.24 28.59 55.74
CA PRO A 5 -16.33 27.47 55.94
C PRO A 5 -15.46 27.18 54.69
N ASN A 6 -14.15 26.95 54.85
CA ASN A 6 -13.28 26.08 54.02
C ASN A 6 -11.81 26.15 54.50
N PRO A 7 -10.88 25.22 54.15
CA PRO A 7 -10.89 24.40 52.95
C PRO A 7 -10.86 22.88 53.16
N LYS A 8 -11.71 22.23 52.38
CA LYS A 8 -11.56 20.85 51.90
C LYS A 8 -10.11 20.56 51.47
N SER A 9 -9.60 19.43 51.95
CA SER A 9 -8.47 18.73 51.36
C SER A 9 -8.64 18.62 49.83
N PRO A 10 -7.62 18.95 49.02
CA PRO A 10 -7.70 18.71 47.58
C PRO A 10 -7.83 17.20 47.34
N PRO A 11 -8.65 16.76 46.36
CA PRO A 11 -8.59 15.39 45.91
C PRO A 11 -7.20 15.14 45.33
N SER A 12 -6.53 14.09 45.81
CA SER A 12 -5.33 13.55 45.19
C SER A 12 -5.65 13.25 43.73
N LEU A 13 -5.20 14.11 42.82
CA LEU A 13 -5.24 13.85 41.40
C LEU A 13 -4.25 12.72 41.17
N LEU A 14 -4.76 11.49 41.11
CA LEU A 14 -4.01 10.35 40.61
C LEU A 14 -3.72 10.69 39.15
N LEU A 15 -2.53 11.26 38.90
CA LEU A 15 -1.99 11.41 37.57
C LEU A 15 -1.70 9.97 37.10
N LEU A 16 -2.72 9.30 36.54
CA LEU A 16 -2.44 8.29 35.53
C LEU A 16 -1.76 9.06 34.42
N GLY A 17 -0.44 9.11 34.48
CA GLY A 17 0.34 9.17 33.27
C GLY A 17 -0.11 7.97 32.45
N LEU A 18 -1.08 8.16 31.55
CA LEU A 18 -0.97 7.49 30.27
C LEU A 18 0.34 8.03 29.69
N ALA A 19 1.45 7.40 30.07
CA ALA A 19 2.30 6.89 29.05
C ALA A 19 1.36 6.09 28.13
N ALA A 20 0.80 6.76 27.12
CA ALA A 20 0.61 6.12 25.84
C ALA A 20 2.04 5.72 25.45
N GLY A 21 2.51 4.63 26.05
CA GLY A 21 3.53 3.84 25.44
C GLY A 21 3.05 3.69 24.03
N LEU A 22 3.88 4.10 23.08
CA LEU A 22 3.83 3.44 21.80
C LEU A 22 3.96 1.95 22.13
N ALA A 23 2.82 1.29 22.34
CA ALA A 23 2.62 -0.01 21.76
C ALA A 23 2.80 0.24 20.27
N LEU A 24 4.08 0.24 19.85
CA LEU A 24 4.45 -0.25 18.54
C LEU A 24 3.63 -1.53 18.43
N HIS A 25 2.60 -1.49 17.61
CA HIS A 25 1.77 -2.67 17.39
C HIS A 25 2.74 -3.73 16.88
N ALA A 26 3.13 -4.66 17.74
CA ALA A 26 3.87 -5.82 17.34
C ALA A 26 2.94 -6.59 16.39
N GLY A 27 3.10 -6.36 15.08
CA GLY A 27 2.31 -7.01 14.03
C GLY A 27 1.75 -6.16 12.88
N THR A 28 2.06 -4.86 12.72
CA THR A 28 1.48 -4.03 11.64
C THR A 28 2.35 -3.84 10.39
N GLY A 29 3.60 -4.32 10.42
CA GLY A 29 4.53 -4.26 9.30
C GLY A 29 4.19 -5.25 8.18
N PRO A 30 4.84 -5.12 7.01
CA PRO A 30 4.68 -6.08 5.93
C PRO A 30 5.25 -7.45 6.30
N LEU A 31 4.66 -8.50 5.73
CA LEU A 31 5.14 -9.87 5.78
C LEU A 31 6.36 -10.08 4.87
N ALA A 32 6.38 -9.40 3.72
CA ALA A 32 7.49 -9.40 2.77
C ALA A 32 7.59 -8.04 2.08
N TRP A 33 8.81 -7.59 1.81
CA TRP A 33 9.08 -6.32 1.15
C TRP A 33 10.31 -6.40 0.24
N TRP A 34 10.10 -6.30 -1.07
CA TRP A 34 11.16 -6.39 -2.07
C TRP A 34 11.34 -5.05 -2.78
N ARG A 35 12.44 -4.37 -2.44
CA ARG A 35 12.76 -3.03 -2.95
C ARG A 35 13.33 -3.03 -4.37
N GLY A 36 14.06 -4.08 -4.77
CA GLY A 36 14.76 -4.08 -6.06
C GLY A 36 16.10 -3.30 -6.05
N ASP A 37 16.62 -2.97 -4.87
CA ASP A 37 17.89 -2.26 -4.64
C ASP A 37 19.14 -3.08 -4.99
N GLY A 38 19.24 -3.51 -6.25
CA GLY A 38 20.35 -4.31 -6.76
C GLY A 38 20.36 -5.77 -6.28
N ASN A 39 19.29 -6.21 -5.59
CA ASN A 39 19.13 -7.59 -5.13
C ASN A 39 17.63 -7.95 -4.93
N ALA A 40 17.36 -9.24 -4.75
CA ALA A 40 16.01 -9.78 -4.51
C ALA A 40 15.76 -10.11 -3.02
N ASN A 41 16.47 -9.47 -2.09
CA ASN A 41 16.28 -9.75 -0.66
C ASN A 41 14.98 -9.14 -0.15
N ASP A 42 14.19 -9.95 0.53
CA ASP A 42 13.14 -9.46 1.44
C ASP A 42 13.74 -8.57 2.54
N SER A 43 13.22 -7.36 2.66
CA SER A 43 13.63 -6.33 3.61
C SER A 43 12.77 -6.28 4.87
N ALA A 44 11.68 -7.06 4.91
CA ALA A 44 10.78 -7.17 6.05
C ALA A 44 10.87 -8.54 6.75
N GLY A 45 11.25 -9.59 6.01
CA GLY A 45 11.43 -10.93 6.51
C GLY A 45 12.54 -11.69 5.77
N ASP A 46 12.46 -13.03 5.80
CA ASP A 46 13.49 -13.92 5.27
C ASP A 46 13.09 -14.56 3.92
N ASN A 47 12.04 -14.06 3.25
CA ASN A 47 11.55 -14.62 1.99
C ASN A 47 12.32 -14.06 0.77
N HIS A 48 13.64 -14.27 0.76
CA HIS A 48 14.53 -13.77 -0.30
C HIS A 48 14.30 -14.49 -1.64
N GLY A 49 14.46 -13.75 -2.73
CA GLY A 49 14.23 -14.22 -4.09
C GLY A 49 15.49 -14.57 -4.86
N THR A 50 15.28 -15.10 -6.06
CA THR A 50 16.32 -15.38 -7.05
C THR A 50 15.91 -14.73 -8.37
N LEU A 51 16.83 -13.98 -8.97
CA LEU A 51 16.65 -13.42 -10.32
C LEU A 51 16.77 -14.56 -11.34
N LEU A 52 15.87 -14.61 -12.31
CA LEU A 52 15.83 -15.61 -13.36
C LEU A 52 16.05 -14.97 -14.72
N ASN A 53 16.60 -15.74 -15.65
CA ASN A 53 16.67 -15.43 -17.08
C ASN A 53 17.33 -14.10 -17.49
N GLY A 54 18.03 -13.45 -16.57
CA GLY A 54 18.77 -12.21 -16.85
C GLY A 54 18.11 -10.96 -16.30
N THR A 55 17.07 -11.07 -15.47
CA THR A 55 16.39 -9.91 -14.86
C THR A 55 17.39 -8.95 -14.23
N THR A 56 17.28 -7.67 -14.59
CA THR A 56 18.23 -6.64 -14.19
C THR A 56 17.61 -5.61 -13.25
N PHE A 57 18.31 -4.50 -13.05
CA PHE A 57 17.88 -3.40 -12.19
C PHE A 57 18.05 -2.07 -12.91
N ALA A 58 17.10 -1.16 -12.71
CA ALA A 58 17.11 0.19 -13.27
C ALA A 58 16.83 1.23 -12.17
N PRO A 59 16.98 2.54 -12.42
CA PRO A 59 16.69 3.55 -11.39
C PRO A 59 15.29 3.39 -10.80
N GLY A 60 15.19 3.51 -9.46
CA GLY A 60 13.94 3.39 -8.71
C GLY A 60 12.83 4.30 -9.24
N ILE A 61 11.60 3.82 -9.16
CA ILE A 61 10.40 4.48 -9.70
C ILE A 61 9.45 4.95 -8.59
N ALA A 62 9.56 4.40 -7.38
CA ALA A 62 8.80 4.84 -6.23
C ALA A 62 9.28 6.24 -5.79
N PRO A 63 8.41 7.27 -5.81
CA PRO A 63 8.79 8.61 -5.38
C PRO A 63 9.37 8.58 -3.97
N GLY A 64 10.53 9.20 -3.78
CA GLY A 64 11.17 9.37 -2.46
C GLY A 64 11.79 8.12 -1.83
N ALA A 65 11.69 6.94 -2.45
CA ALA A 65 12.40 5.74 -1.99
C ALA A 65 13.91 5.80 -2.31
N GLY A 66 14.26 6.37 -3.47
CA GLY A 66 15.62 6.30 -4.01
C GLY A 66 15.90 4.92 -4.60
N GLY A 67 17.17 4.55 -4.76
CA GLY A 67 17.55 3.16 -5.05
C GLY A 67 17.30 2.67 -6.48
N GLN A 68 17.05 1.37 -6.60
CA GLN A 68 16.84 0.68 -7.88
C GLN A 68 15.54 -0.13 -7.85
N ALA A 69 14.92 -0.29 -9.02
CA ALA A 69 13.77 -1.15 -9.27
C ALA A 69 14.22 -2.41 -10.02
N PHE A 70 13.47 -3.51 -9.87
CA PHE A 70 13.58 -4.65 -10.79
C PHE A 70 13.19 -4.21 -12.20
N ASP A 71 13.94 -4.63 -13.21
CA ASP A 71 13.70 -4.29 -14.62
C ASP A 71 13.53 -5.57 -15.44
N PHE A 72 12.38 -5.68 -16.10
CA PHE A 72 11.93 -6.86 -16.84
C PHE A 72 11.79 -6.53 -18.33
N ASP A 73 12.38 -7.34 -19.19
CA ASP A 73 12.46 -7.10 -20.64
C ASP A 73 11.20 -7.49 -21.45
N GLY A 74 10.26 -8.21 -20.82
CA GLY A 74 9.04 -8.71 -21.48
C GLY A 74 9.19 -10.02 -22.24
N SER A 75 10.34 -10.71 -22.15
CA SER A 75 10.63 -11.94 -22.89
C SER A 75 10.50 -13.18 -22.02
N ASP A 76 11.31 -13.29 -20.97
CA ASP A 76 11.34 -14.43 -20.04
C ASP A 76 11.82 -14.07 -18.62
N ASP A 77 12.06 -12.78 -18.36
CA ASP A 77 12.49 -12.28 -17.07
C ASP A 77 11.49 -12.57 -15.94
N ALA A 78 12.03 -12.92 -14.77
CA ALA A 78 11.27 -13.15 -13.57
C ALA A 78 12.13 -13.04 -12.31
N VAL A 79 11.51 -12.70 -11.19
CA VAL A 79 12.09 -12.90 -9.86
C VAL A 79 11.24 -13.90 -9.09
N GLN A 80 11.85 -15.01 -8.68
CA GLN A 80 11.15 -16.07 -7.96
C GLN A 80 11.51 -16.05 -6.48
N PHE A 81 10.51 -16.06 -5.63
CA PHE A 81 10.61 -16.15 -4.18
C PHE A 81 10.01 -17.48 -3.73
N PRO A 82 10.61 -18.16 -2.74
CA PRO A 82 10.07 -19.41 -2.25
C PRO A 82 8.67 -19.20 -1.65
N ASN A 83 7.95 -20.31 -1.48
CA ASN A 83 6.69 -20.26 -0.74
C ASN A 83 7.00 -19.84 0.71
N PRO A 84 6.43 -18.75 1.22
CA PRO A 84 6.74 -18.29 2.57
C PRO A 84 6.30 -19.31 3.63
N ALA A 85 7.05 -19.38 4.72
CA ALA A 85 6.78 -20.30 5.83
C ALA A 85 5.48 -19.95 6.57
N ALA A 86 5.15 -18.66 6.66
CA ALA A 86 3.87 -18.19 7.19
C ALA A 86 2.82 -18.10 6.07
N PRO A 87 1.55 -18.46 6.35
CA PRO A 87 0.46 -18.26 5.39
C PRO A 87 0.31 -16.78 5.03
N ILE A 88 0.26 -16.47 3.74
CA ILE A 88 0.09 -15.09 3.24
C ILE A 88 -1.31 -14.55 3.53
N VAL A 89 -2.30 -15.44 3.60
CA VAL A 89 -3.71 -15.10 3.79
C VAL A 89 -4.20 -15.77 5.07
N SER A 90 -4.31 -14.99 6.15
CA SER A 90 -4.78 -15.47 7.46
C SER A 90 -5.99 -14.66 7.96
N GLU A 91 -5.87 -13.33 7.99
CA GLU A 91 -6.90 -12.41 8.55
C GLU A 91 -7.24 -11.24 7.61
N GLY A 92 -6.56 -11.17 6.47
CA GLY A 92 -6.63 -10.08 5.51
C GLY A 92 -5.40 -10.12 4.61
N LEU A 93 -5.50 -9.56 3.42
CA LEU A 93 -4.37 -9.44 2.51
C LEU A 93 -4.32 -8.04 1.93
N THR A 94 -3.13 -7.46 1.89
CA THR A 94 -2.82 -6.36 0.97
C THR A 94 -1.54 -6.68 0.21
N VAL A 95 -1.55 -6.50 -1.10
CA VAL A 95 -0.34 -6.54 -1.92
C VAL A 95 -0.24 -5.20 -2.62
N ALA A 96 0.88 -4.50 -2.45
CA ALA A 96 1.10 -3.17 -2.98
C ALA A 96 2.48 -3.05 -3.61
N GLY A 97 2.68 -2.02 -4.43
CA GLY A 97 3.98 -1.73 -5.03
C GLY A 97 3.87 -0.64 -6.08
N TRP A 98 4.99 -0.35 -6.71
CA TRP A 98 5.08 0.56 -7.83
C TRP A 98 5.39 -0.21 -9.11
N LEU A 99 4.81 0.25 -10.21
CA LEU A 99 5.15 -0.23 -11.54
C LEU A 99 5.35 0.94 -12.49
N ARG A 100 6.19 0.73 -13.50
CA ARG A 100 6.28 1.60 -14.68
C ARG A 100 6.30 0.70 -15.89
N THR A 101 5.39 0.95 -16.84
CA THR A 101 5.34 0.17 -18.07
C THR A 101 4.79 1.01 -19.21
N SER A 102 5.26 0.73 -20.42
CA SER A 102 4.64 1.15 -21.67
C SER A 102 3.91 -0.03 -22.33
N GLY A 103 3.47 -0.98 -21.48
CA GLY A 103 3.11 -2.36 -21.79
C GLY A 103 2.17 -2.57 -22.98
N THR A 104 2.17 -3.80 -23.45
CA THR A 104 1.50 -4.23 -24.66
C THR A 104 -0.02 -4.44 -24.46
N ALA A 105 -0.75 -4.67 -25.54
CA ALA A 105 -2.20 -4.93 -25.50
C ALA A 105 -2.60 -6.31 -24.93
N GLU A 106 -1.63 -7.08 -24.43
CA GLU A 106 -1.78 -8.47 -23.99
C GLU A 106 -1.71 -8.61 -22.47
N PHE A 107 -2.15 -9.77 -21.98
CA PHE A 107 -2.06 -10.07 -20.56
C PHE A 107 -0.63 -10.46 -20.20
N SER A 108 -0.06 -9.85 -19.16
CA SER A 108 1.26 -10.18 -18.62
C SER A 108 1.23 -10.20 -17.09
N GLY A 109 2.03 -11.09 -16.48
CA GLY A 109 2.06 -11.27 -15.03
C GLY A 109 2.95 -10.25 -14.33
N VAL A 110 2.38 -9.45 -13.43
CA VAL A 110 3.13 -8.52 -12.57
C VAL A 110 3.60 -9.23 -11.31
N LEU A 111 2.69 -9.92 -10.63
CA LEU A 111 2.95 -10.74 -9.46
C LEU A 111 2.04 -11.96 -9.50
N SER A 112 2.57 -13.16 -9.25
CA SER A 112 1.78 -14.39 -9.15
C SER A 112 2.16 -15.21 -7.93
N LYS A 113 1.16 -15.60 -7.14
CA LYS A 113 1.15 -16.78 -6.27
C LYS A 113 -0.08 -17.63 -6.61
N PHE A 114 -0.43 -17.66 -7.89
CA PHE A 114 -1.67 -18.22 -8.37
C PHE A 114 -1.44 -19.63 -8.90
N LEU A 115 -2.34 -20.55 -8.55
CA LEU A 115 -2.25 -21.94 -8.98
C LEU A 115 -3.61 -22.39 -9.53
N GLN A 116 -3.61 -22.87 -10.77
CA GLN A 116 -4.73 -23.54 -11.43
C GLN A 116 -4.36 -24.98 -11.74
N ASN A 117 -4.46 -25.88 -10.76
CA ASN A 117 -4.12 -27.29 -10.91
C ASN A 117 -5.17 -28.17 -10.23
N GLY A 118 -6.29 -28.41 -10.92
CA GLY A 118 -7.48 -29.08 -10.37
C GLY A 118 -8.31 -28.20 -9.42
N GLN A 119 -7.67 -27.25 -8.73
CA GLN A 119 -8.31 -26.14 -8.02
C GLN A 119 -7.61 -24.82 -8.37
N THR A 120 -8.38 -23.73 -8.33
CA THR A 120 -7.90 -22.34 -8.53
C THR A 120 -7.70 -21.69 -7.17
N THR A 121 -6.45 -21.43 -6.79
CA THR A 121 -6.06 -20.94 -5.45
C THR A 121 -5.00 -19.86 -5.53
N GLY A 122 -4.80 -19.13 -4.43
CA GLY A 122 -3.86 -18.00 -4.38
C GLY A 122 -4.35 -16.79 -5.16
N PHE A 123 -3.43 -15.90 -5.51
CA PHE A 123 -3.75 -14.63 -6.15
C PHE A 123 -2.68 -14.26 -7.18
N GLN A 124 -3.08 -13.46 -8.16
CA GLN A 124 -2.16 -12.82 -9.10
C GLN A 124 -2.60 -11.39 -9.39
N ILE A 125 -1.64 -10.58 -9.82
CA ILE A 125 -1.82 -9.24 -10.36
C ILE A 125 -1.15 -9.26 -11.74
N GLY A 126 -1.83 -8.70 -12.74
CA GLY A 126 -1.29 -8.62 -14.08
C GLY A 126 -1.86 -7.46 -14.86
N MET A 127 -1.16 -7.11 -15.95
CA MET A 127 -1.73 -6.27 -16.98
C MET A 127 -2.91 -7.02 -17.60
N SER A 128 -4.06 -6.37 -17.69
CA SER A 128 -5.20 -6.89 -18.44
C SER A 128 -4.93 -6.73 -19.94
N GLY A 129 -5.47 -7.66 -20.75
CA GLY A 129 -5.38 -7.63 -22.21
C GLY A 129 -6.76 -7.67 -22.87
N ASN A 130 -6.77 -7.59 -24.21
CA ASN A 130 -7.98 -7.73 -25.03
C ASN A 130 -8.20 -9.21 -25.44
N ASN A 131 -8.32 -10.11 -24.45
CA ASN A 131 -8.29 -11.56 -24.65
C ASN A 131 -9.66 -12.25 -24.49
N GLY A 132 -10.75 -11.49 -24.45
CA GLY A 132 -12.12 -12.01 -24.31
C GLY A 132 -12.55 -12.34 -22.88
N PHE A 133 -11.65 -12.21 -21.88
CA PHE A 133 -11.97 -12.38 -20.47
C PHE A 133 -12.08 -11.03 -19.77
N ALA A 134 -13.02 -10.88 -18.84
CA ALA A 134 -13.16 -9.64 -18.08
C ALA A 134 -11.83 -9.20 -17.44
N PRO A 135 -11.51 -7.90 -17.43
CA PRO A 135 -12.29 -6.79 -17.99
C PRO A 135 -12.18 -6.61 -19.51
N ASN A 136 -11.41 -7.45 -20.21
CA ASN A 136 -11.18 -7.42 -21.66
C ASN A 136 -10.76 -6.04 -22.16
N ARG A 137 -9.80 -5.45 -21.44
CA ARG A 137 -9.33 -4.10 -21.67
C ARG A 137 -7.84 -4.04 -21.44
N ALA A 138 -7.09 -3.68 -22.48
CA ALA A 138 -5.66 -3.45 -22.41
C ALA A 138 -5.29 -2.20 -21.59
N GLY A 139 -4.08 -2.21 -21.03
CA GLY A 139 -3.44 -1.04 -20.40
C GLY A 139 -3.90 -0.72 -18.99
N ILE A 140 -4.70 -1.60 -18.38
CA ILE A 140 -5.14 -1.48 -16.99
C ILE A 140 -4.68 -2.70 -16.19
N LEU A 141 -4.67 -2.58 -14.86
CA LEU A 141 -4.40 -3.72 -14.00
C LEU A 141 -5.68 -4.53 -13.71
N ARG A 142 -5.48 -5.83 -13.56
CA ARG A 142 -6.45 -6.74 -12.95
C ARG A 142 -5.76 -7.65 -11.93
N SER A 143 -6.54 -8.17 -10.99
CA SER A 143 -6.10 -9.19 -10.05
C SER A 143 -7.10 -10.33 -10.00
N ASP A 144 -6.62 -11.55 -10.17
CA ASP A 144 -7.43 -12.76 -10.08
C ASP A 144 -7.19 -13.43 -8.72
N LEU A 145 -8.27 -13.71 -8.00
CA LEU A 145 -8.28 -14.26 -6.65
C LEU A 145 -8.94 -15.63 -6.70
N GLY A 146 -8.17 -16.70 -6.47
CA GLY A 146 -8.65 -18.06 -6.54
C GLY A 146 -9.54 -18.43 -5.37
N THR A 147 -10.69 -19.04 -5.65
CA THR A 147 -11.74 -19.38 -4.67
C THR A 147 -12.08 -20.88 -4.68
N GLY A 148 -11.14 -21.73 -5.09
CA GLY A 148 -11.26 -23.18 -5.11
C GLY A 148 -11.62 -23.72 -6.49
N ASN A 149 -12.84 -23.47 -6.97
CA ASN A 149 -13.28 -23.98 -8.29
C ASN A 149 -13.19 -22.94 -9.42
N THR A 150 -13.05 -21.66 -9.07
CA THR A 150 -12.97 -20.53 -9.99
C THR A 150 -12.08 -19.44 -9.40
N TYR A 151 -12.02 -18.28 -10.05
CA TYR A 151 -11.47 -17.06 -9.50
C TYR A 151 -12.46 -15.91 -9.62
N THR A 152 -12.29 -14.92 -8.76
CA THR A 152 -12.92 -13.60 -8.88
C THR A 152 -11.87 -12.61 -9.39
N THR A 153 -12.24 -11.77 -10.34
CA THR A 153 -11.36 -10.73 -10.89
C THR A 153 -11.73 -9.36 -10.32
N ALA A 154 -10.79 -8.71 -9.63
CA ALA A 154 -10.84 -7.29 -9.31
C ALA A 154 -10.06 -6.50 -10.38
N PHE A 155 -10.52 -5.31 -10.74
CA PHE A 155 -9.80 -4.45 -11.69
C PHE A 155 -10.04 -2.97 -11.38
N ASN A 156 -9.17 -2.13 -11.92
CA ASN A 156 -9.31 -0.68 -11.89
C ASN A 156 -9.28 -0.17 -13.34
N LEU A 157 -10.13 0.81 -13.68
CA LEU A 157 -10.20 1.33 -15.05
C LEU A 157 -9.13 2.37 -15.35
N HIS A 158 -8.34 2.78 -14.36
CA HIS A 158 -7.19 3.67 -14.53
C HIS A 158 -6.11 2.96 -15.35
N ARG A 159 -5.62 3.67 -16.38
CA ARG A 159 -4.56 3.17 -17.24
C ARG A 159 -3.21 3.35 -16.56
N VAL A 160 -2.30 2.40 -16.80
CA VAL A 160 -0.95 2.39 -16.21
C VAL A 160 0.15 2.14 -17.25
N ASP A 161 -0.21 2.17 -18.54
CA ASP A 161 0.63 1.85 -19.69
C ASP A 161 1.15 3.11 -20.43
N ASP A 162 1.28 4.23 -19.72
CA ASP A 162 1.74 5.52 -20.27
C ASP A 162 3.24 5.77 -20.09
N GLY A 163 3.98 4.81 -19.53
CA GLY A 163 5.40 4.93 -19.22
C GLY A 163 5.70 5.75 -17.95
N ALA A 164 4.70 6.19 -17.18
CA ALA A 164 4.88 6.85 -15.90
C ALA A 164 4.87 5.84 -14.73
N PRO A 165 5.45 6.19 -13.57
CA PRO A 165 5.28 5.41 -12.34
C PRO A 165 3.83 5.47 -11.86
N HIS A 166 3.27 4.30 -11.57
CA HIS A 166 1.98 4.14 -10.93
C HIS A 166 2.10 3.27 -9.69
N HIS A 167 1.37 3.62 -8.63
CA HIS A 167 1.23 2.77 -7.45
C HIS A 167 0.02 1.85 -7.63
N PHE A 168 0.17 0.58 -7.30
CA PHE A 168 -0.94 -0.37 -7.26
C PHE A 168 -1.10 -0.96 -5.86
N ALA A 169 -2.33 -1.31 -5.50
CA ALA A 169 -2.58 -2.17 -4.35
C ALA A 169 -3.85 -3.01 -4.53
N ILE A 170 -3.83 -4.28 -4.14
CA ILE A 170 -5.04 -5.11 -4.01
C ILE A 170 -5.25 -5.43 -2.54
N THR A 171 -6.44 -5.11 -2.03
CA THR A 171 -6.87 -5.53 -0.69
C THR A 171 -7.89 -6.66 -0.79
N CYS A 172 -7.90 -7.57 0.18
CA CYS A 172 -8.91 -8.62 0.30
C CYS A 172 -9.17 -8.94 1.79
N ASP A 173 -10.43 -8.80 2.22
CA ASP A 173 -10.89 -9.07 3.59
C ASP A 173 -11.64 -10.41 3.73
N GLY A 174 -11.57 -11.25 2.69
CA GLY A 174 -12.27 -12.54 2.62
C GLY A 174 -13.76 -12.45 2.26
N ARG A 175 -14.29 -11.23 2.11
CA ARG A 175 -15.66 -10.94 1.62
C ARG A 175 -15.66 -10.03 0.40
N SER A 176 -14.69 -9.14 0.31
CA SER A 176 -14.56 -8.09 -0.70
C SER A 176 -13.10 -7.91 -1.05
N ALA A 177 -12.83 -7.69 -2.34
CA ALA A 177 -11.53 -7.27 -2.82
C ALA A 177 -11.62 -5.98 -3.62
N VAL A 178 -10.59 -5.13 -3.52
CA VAL A 178 -10.53 -3.83 -4.16
C VAL A 178 -9.14 -3.60 -4.74
N LEU A 179 -9.06 -3.37 -6.06
CA LEU A 179 -7.82 -2.99 -6.73
C LEU A 179 -7.72 -1.46 -6.81
N TYR A 180 -6.71 -0.90 -6.17
CA TYR A 180 -6.37 0.50 -6.15
C TYR A 180 -5.27 0.79 -7.16
N VAL A 181 -5.37 1.94 -7.82
CA VAL A 181 -4.31 2.51 -8.65
C VAL A 181 -4.14 3.97 -8.25
N ASP A 182 -2.91 4.39 -7.98
CA ASP A 182 -2.52 5.74 -7.54
C ASP A 182 -3.31 6.27 -6.34
N GLY A 183 -3.67 5.37 -5.41
CA GLY A 183 -4.45 5.68 -4.21
C GLY A 183 -5.96 5.65 -4.40
N GLU A 184 -6.45 5.50 -5.64
CA GLU A 184 -7.87 5.53 -5.97
C GLU A 184 -8.45 4.11 -6.08
N ALA A 185 -9.60 3.88 -5.46
CA ALA A 185 -10.26 2.58 -5.42
C ALA A 185 -10.92 2.23 -6.76
N GLY A 186 -10.75 0.99 -7.21
CA GLY A 186 -11.63 0.36 -8.20
C GLY A 186 -12.97 -0.04 -7.58
N THR A 187 -13.86 -0.61 -8.39
CA THR A 187 -15.14 -1.14 -7.90
C THR A 187 -14.88 -2.38 -7.03
N PRO A 188 -15.40 -2.42 -5.78
CA PRO A 188 -15.28 -3.61 -4.94
C PRO A 188 -15.94 -4.83 -5.58
N VAL A 189 -15.29 -5.99 -5.49
CA VAL A 189 -15.82 -7.26 -5.98
C VAL A 189 -16.01 -8.22 -4.81
N ALA A 190 -17.13 -8.93 -4.81
CA ALA A 190 -17.41 -9.92 -3.78
C ALA A 190 -16.49 -11.15 -3.93
N VAL A 191 -15.91 -11.58 -2.82
CA VAL A 191 -15.12 -12.81 -2.72
C VAL A 191 -15.85 -13.76 -1.79
N ALA A 192 -16.13 -14.98 -2.27
CA ALA A 192 -16.77 -16.01 -1.48
C ALA A 192 -15.69 -16.84 -0.79
N ASN A 193 -15.34 -16.45 0.44
CA ASN A 193 -14.33 -17.03 1.33
C ASN A 193 -12.90 -16.49 1.15
N TRP A 194 -12.06 -16.78 2.14
CA TRP A 194 -10.62 -16.52 2.08
C TRP A 194 -9.96 -17.19 0.89
N ILE A 195 -8.98 -16.51 0.30
CA ILE A 195 -8.16 -17.04 -0.77
C ILE A 195 -7.37 -18.23 -0.20
N PRO A 196 -7.60 -19.47 -0.69
CA PRO A 196 -6.91 -20.62 -0.15
C PRO A 196 -5.41 -20.50 -0.43
N ASN A 197 -4.60 -20.78 0.60
CA ASN A 197 -3.15 -20.84 0.44
C ASN A 197 -2.75 -22.05 -0.41
N ASN A 198 -1.59 -21.96 -1.06
CA ASN A 198 -1.03 -23.03 -1.87
C ASN A 198 0.50 -23.07 -1.72
N ALA A 199 1.11 -24.13 -2.26
CA ALA A 199 2.56 -24.32 -2.24
C ALA A 199 3.28 -23.60 -3.40
N ALA A 200 2.58 -22.81 -4.22
CA ALA A 200 3.21 -22.11 -5.34
C ALA A 200 4.21 -21.06 -4.81
N PRO A 201 5.36 -20.88 -5.49
CA PRO A 201 6.24 -19.76 -5.22
C PRO A 201 5.54 -18.43 -5.50
N ILE A 202 6.12 -17.34 -5.02
CA ILE A 202 5.75 -15.99 -5.48
C ILE A 202 6.67 -15.65 -6.64
N VAL A 203 6.11 -15.14 -7.73
CA VAL A 203 6.87 -14.76 -8.93
C VAL A 203 6.52 -13.33 -9.28
N LEU A 204 7.53 -12.48 -9.46
CA LEU A 204 7.38 -11.15 -10.06
C LEU A 204 7.77 -11.22 -11.53
N GLY A 205 7.07 -10.44 -12.36
CA GLY A 205 7.38 -10.26 -13.78
C GLY A 205 6.92 -11.37 -14.73
N SER A 206 6.27 -12.42 -14.23
CA SER A 206 5.75 -13.51 -15.06
C SER A 206 4.48 -14.13 -14.47
N ASP A 207 3.59 -14.63 -15.34
CA ASP A 207 2.53 -15.59 -15.00
C ASP A 207 3.03 -17.02 -15.32
N PRO A 208 3.51 -17.79 -14.33
CA PRO A 208 4.05 -19.14 -14.58
C PRO A 208 2.96 -20.16 -14.94
N GLY A 209 1.67 -19.85 -14.73
CA GLY A 209 0.55 -20.75 -15.03
C GLY A 209 0.25 -20.86 -16.54
N SER A 210 0.86 -20.01 -17.37
CA SER A 210 0.67 -19.99 -18.82
C SER A 210 1.91 -19.41 -19.49
N GLY A 211 2.61 -20.20 -20.30
CA GLY A 211 3.84 -19.74 -20.98
C GLY A 211 3.60 -18.48 -21.84
N GLY A 212 4.57 -17.56 -21.84
CA GLY A 212 4.60 -16.37 -22.71
C GLY A 212 3.96 -15.10 -22.13
N ARG A 213 3.67 -15.05 -20.83
CA ARG A 213 3.00 -13.90 -20.17
C ARG A 213 3.98 -13.13 -19.28
N HIS A 214 4.96 -12.51 -19.92
CA HIS A 214 6.05 -11.80 -19.26
C HIS A 214 5.80 -10.30 -19.21
N PHE A 215 6.06 -9.70 -18.06
CA PHE A 215 5.92 -8.26 -17.86
C PHE A 215 7.09 -7.53 -18.50
N HIS A 216 6.80 -6.43 -19.19
CA HIS A 216 7.79 -5.51 -19.72
C HIS A 216 7.69 -4.21 -18.93
N GLY A 217 8.74 -3.87 -18.18
CA GLY A 217 8.79 -2.65 -17.38
C GLY A 217 9.47 -2.86 -16.05
N GLN A 218 9.26 -1.90 -15.14
CA GLN A 218 9.91 -1.87 -13.84
C GLN A 218 8.92 -2.20 -12.71
N LEU A 219 9.37 -2.94 -11.70
CA LEU A 219 8.65 -3.13 -10.43
C LEU A 219 9.52 -2.72 -9.25
N ASP A 220 8.92 -2.03 -8.29
CA ASP A 220 9.63 -1.40 -7.19
C ASP A 220 8.78 -1.41 -5.91
N GLU A 221 9.43 -1.46 -4.75
CA GLU A 221 8.77 -1.41 -3.44
C GLU A 221 7.62 -2.43 -3.26
N VAL A 222 7.74 -3.62 -3.86
CA VAL A 222 6.67 -4.63 -3.84
C VAL A 222 6.54 -5.21 -2.44
N THR A 223 5.35 -5.08 -1.86
CA THR A 223 5.10 -5.33 -0.45
C THR A 223 3.85 -6.16 -0.25
N ILE A 224 3.92 -7.15 0.65
CA ILE A 224 2.78 -7.98 1.07
C ILE A 224 2.52 -7.73 2.54
N TYR A 225 1.28 -7.36 2.88
CA TYR A 225 0.82 -7.18 4.25
C TYR A 225 -0.15 -8.32 4.63
N PRO A 226 -0.03 -8.90 5.84
CA PRO A 226 -0.92 -9.95 6.33
C PRO A 226 -2.24 -9.39 6.88
N ARG A 227 -2.65 -8.21 6.40
CA ARG A 227 -3.85 -7.47 6.82
C ARG A 227 -4.40 -6.64 5.69
N VAL A 228 -5.64 -6.20 5.85
CA VAL A 228 -6.25 -5.20 4.97
C VAL A 228 -5.77 -3.82 5.39
N LEU A 229 -5.10 -3.12 4.48
CA LEU A 229 -4.81 -1.71 4.62
C LEU A 229 -6.07 -0.90 4.31
N ASP A 230 -6.32 0.16 5.08
CA ASP A 230 -7.43 1.07 4.78
C ASP A 230 -7.10 2.01 3.61
N ALA A 231 -8.12 2.71 3.08
CA ALA A 231 -7.94 3.60 1.94
C ALA A 231 -6.93 4.75 2.20
N GLY A 232 -6.84 5.24 3.43
CA GLY A 232 -5.86 6.26 3.81
C GLY A 232 -4.43 5.71 3.80
N GLU A 233 -4.23 4.50 4.33
CA GLU A 233 -2.95 3.79 4.24
C GLU A 233 -2.52 3.56 2.78
N ILE A 234 -3.44 3.13 1.90
CA ILE A 234 -3.16 2.96 0.47
C ILE A 234 -2.81 4.29 -0.21
N GLN A 235 -3.55 5.36 0.09
CA GLN A 235 -3.25 6.70 -0.41
C GLN A 235 -1.87 7.18 0.03
N ALA A 236 -1.47 6.87 1.27
CA ALA A 236 -0.15 7.21 1.78
C ALA A 236 0.97 6.46 1.04
N LEU A 237 0.79 5.15 0.79
CA LEU A 237 1.73 4.36 -0.02
C LEU A 237 1.85 4.89 -1.45
N ALA A 238 0.74 5.38 -2.03
CA ALA A 238 0.71 6.04 -3.33
C ALA A 238 1.30 7.47 -3.36
N GLY A 239 1.85 7.96 -2.23
CA GLY A 239 2.39 9.32 -2.14
C GLY A 239 1.34 10.44 -2.08
N LYS A 240 0.09 10.12 -1.76
CA LYS A 240 -1.05 11.06 -1.66
C LYS A 240 -1.76 10.99 -0.29
N PRO A 241 -1.04 11.07 0.84
CA PRO A 241 -1.66 10.90 2.15
C PRO A 241 -2.75 11.95 2.42
N SER A 242 -3.87 11.52 2.98
CA SER A 242 -4.94 12.40 3.43
C SER A 242 -4.72 12.91 4.85
N LEU A 243 -5.17 14.13 5.12
CA LEU A 243 -5.19 14.72 6.46
C LEU A 243 -6.54 14.46 7.14
N ARG A 244 -6.49 14.13 8.42
CA ARG A 244 -7.65 14.09 9.33
C ARG A 244 -7.49 15.16 10.39
N ILE A 245 -8.45 16.10 10.42
CA ILE A 245 -8.50 17.19 11.40
C ILE A 245 -9.73 16.99 12.29
N VAL A 246 -9.53 16.94 13.61
CA VAL A 246 -10.60 16.77 14.60
C VAL A 246 -10.43 17.81 15.69
N ARG A 247 -11.51 18.50 16.07
CA ARG A 247 -11.48 19.39 17.24
C ARG A 247 -11.19 18.58 18.50
N ALA A 248 -10.17 18.99 19.26
CA ALA A 248 -9.81 18.37 20.52
C ALA A 248 -10.48 19.09 21.70
N ASN A 249 -10.49 20.41 21.66
CA ASN A 249 -11.13 21.30 22.64
C ASN A 249 -11.46 22.65 21.94
N PRO A 250 -12.02 23.67 22.63
CA PRO A 250 -12.47 24.89 21.96
C PRO A 250 -11.38 25.61 21.14
N ASP A 251 -10.14 25.57 21.62
CA ASP A 251 -9.03 26.37 21.09
C ASP A 251 -7.99 25.53 20.33
N GLU A 252 -8.18 24.21 20.24
CA GLU A 252 -7.24 23.29 19.60
C GLU A 252 -7.94 22.22 18.73
N ALA A 253 -7.27 21.87 17.64
CA ALA A 253 -7.59 20.73 16.80
C ALA A 253 -6.40 19.78 16.73
N VAL A 254 -6.67 18.48 16.65
CA VAL A 254 -5.68 17.45 16.36
C VAL A 254 -5.68 17.20 14.85
N VAL A 255 -4.52 17.37 14.24
CA VAL A 255 -4.22 17.01 12.86
C VAL A 255 -3.46 15.69 12.89
N SER A 256 -3.90 14.74 12.06
CA SER A 256 -3.32 13.40 11.96
C SER A 256 -3.36 12.93 10.52
N TRP A 257 -2.55 11.94 10.18
CA TRP A 257 -2.52 11.32 8.86
C TRP A 257 -2.20 9.82 8.95
N PRO A 258 -2.36 9.04 7.88
CA PRO A 258 -2.05 7.62 7.91
C PRO A 258 -0.60 7.36 8.33
N ALA A 259 -0.37 6.39 9.23
CA ALA A 259 0.96 6.08 9.75
C ALA A 259 1.96 5.66 8.64
N GLY A 260 1.45 5.14 7.52
CA GLY A 260 2.25 4.79 6.34
C GLY A 260 2.77 5.98 5.52
N ALA A 261 2.39 7.23 5.83
CA ALA A 261 2.86 8.41 5.10
C ALA A 261 4.25 8.87 5.57
N LEU A 262 5.24 7.98 5.46
CA LEU A 262 6.60 8.25 5.88
C LEU A 262 7.24 9.36 5.03
N GLY A 263 8.05 10.20 5.67
CA GLY A 263 8.76 11.31 5.02
C GLY A 263 7.93 12.56 4.73
N PHE A 264 6.63 12.56 5.02
CA PHE A 264 5.80 13.76 4.92
C PHE A 264 5.91 14.64 6.17
N GLN A 265 5.87 15.96 5.96
CA GLN A 265 5.80 16.97 7.00
C GLN A 265 4.54 17.83 6.84
N LEU A 266 3.95 18.20 7.97
CA LEU A 266 2.84 19.13 8.01
C LEU A 266 3.31 20.56 7.72
N GLN A 267 2.68 21.17 6.74
CA GLN A 267 2.84 22.59 6.41
C GLN A 267 1.54 23.35 6.70
N VAL A 268 1.67 24.63 7.01
CA VAL A 268 0.56 25.55 7.27
C VAL A 268 0.65 26.79 6.39
N ASN A 269 -0.50 27.36 6.06
CA ASN A 269 -0.63 28.65 5.36
C ASN A 269 -1.93 29.36 5.81
N ASP A 270 -1.98 30.67 5.63
CA ASP A 270 -3.18 31.50 5.84
C ASP A 270 -4.11 31.49 4.62
N SER A 271 -3.65 30.94 3.50
CA SER A 271 -4.41 30.82 2.27
C SER A 271 -4.08 29.53 1.51
N LEU A 272 -4.79 29.29 0.41
CA LEU A 272 -4.49 28.21 -0.54
C LEU A 272 -3.39 28.59 -1.56
N ASP A 273 -2.76 29.77 -1.43
CA ASP A 273 -1.69 30.21 -2.32
C ASP A 273 -0.50 29.21 -2.27
N PRO A 274 -0.04 28.68 -3.42
CA PRO A 274 1.10 27.76 -3.48
C PRO A 274 2.41 28.28 -2.87
N ALA A 275 2.63 29.60 -2.81
CA ALA A 275 3.89 30.19 -2.37
C ALA A 275 4.00 30.42 -0.85
N GLY A 276 2.89 30.37 -0.10
CA GLY A 276 2.84 30.78 1.32
C GLY A 276 3.01 29.64 2.34
N TRP A 277 3.31 28.42 1.89
CA TRP A 277 3.35 27.25 2.77
C TRP A 277 4.66 27.15 3.54
N ILE A 278 4.56 27.06 4.87
CA ILE A 278 5.72 26.91 5.76
C ILE A 278 5.60 25.62 6.58
N GLY A 279 6.74 24.99 6.89
CA GLY A 279 6.78 23.84 7.78
C GLY A 279 6.34 24.20 9.20
N MET A 280 5.47 23.39 9.80
CA MET A 280 5.09 23.59 11.20
C MET A 280 6.18 23.08 12.15
N PRO A 281 6.44 23.79 13.27
CA PRO A 281 7.22 23.23 14.37
C PRO A 281 6.59 21.92 14.85
N GLY A 282 7.38 20.84 14.90
CA GLY A 282 6.86 19.50 15.20
C GLY A 282 5.97 18.91 14.09
N GLY A 283 6.02 19.44 12.87
CA GLY A 283 5.24 18.96 11.72
C GLY A 283 5.59 17.54 11.25
N GLY A 284 6.63 16.93 11.81
CA GLY A 284 6.91 15.49 11.66
C GLY A 284 6.19 14.60 12.69
N ASN A 285 5.54 15.18 13.71
CA ASN A 285 4.80 14.44 14.72
C ASN A 285 3.41 14.10 14.20
N ASN A 286 3.01 12.85 14.35
CA ASN A 286 1.68 12.37 13.99
C ASN A 286 1.08 11.56 15.16
N PRO A 287 0.01 12.02 15.82
CA PRO A 287 -0.72 13.27 15.57
C PRO A 287 0.06 14.53 16.01
N THR A 288 -0.40 15.70 15.56
CA THR A 288 0.04 17.00 16.05
C THR A 288 -1.15 17.91 16.39
N THR A 289 -0.99 18.76 17.39
CA THR A 289 -2.05 19.68 17.85
C THR A 289 -1.81 21.06 17.26
N VAL A 290 -2.87 21.68 16.74
CA VAL A 290 -2.83 23.01 16.12
C VAL A 290 -3.87 23.93 16.77
N PRO A 291 -3.57 25.23 16.94
CA PRO A 291 -4.52 26.18 17.49
C PRO A 291 -5.65 26.50 16.49
N THR A 292 -6.86 26.74 17.00
CA THR A 292 -8.05 27.14 16.19
C THR A 292 -8.39 28.63 16.35
N THR A 293 -7.67 29.36 17.21
CA THR A 293 -8.02 30.72 17.64
C THR A 293 -7.48 31.84 16.73
N SER A 294 -6.60 31.52 15.79
CA SER A 294 -5.84 32.51 15.00
C SER A 294 -6.44 32.84 13.61
N GLY A 295 -7.75 32.66 13.42
CA GLY A 295 -8.39 32.75 12.10
C GLY A 295 -8.20 31.49 11.24
N PRO A 296 -8.76 31.44 10.02
CA PRO A 296 -8.70 30.27 9.16
C PRO A 296 -7.25 29.95 8.76
N LYS A 297 -6.84 28.70 8.99
CA LYS A 297 -5.55 28.15 8.58
C LYS A 297 -5.79 26.97 7.63
N TRP A 298 -4.88 26.82 6.67
CA TRP A 298 -4.84 25.71 5.74
C TRP A 298 -3.66 24.82 6.05
N TYR A 299 -3.86 23.50 5.94
CA TYR A 299 -2.87 22.48 6.25
C TYR A 299 -2.67 21.55 5.06
N ARG A 300 -1.42 21.14 4.81
CA ARG A 300 -1.08 20.12 3.81
C ARG A 300 0.07 19.25 4.28
N LEU A 301 0.17 18.06 3.73
CA LEU A 301 1.38 17.25 3.81
C LEU A 301 2.25 17.51 2.59
N ALA A 302 3.54 17.68 2.82
CA ALA A 302 4.54 17.79 1.76
C ALA A 302 5.76 16.95 2.13
N ARG A 303 6.40 16.34 1.13
CA ARG A 303 7.76 15.82 1.30
C ARG A 303 8.75 16.98 1.16
N PRO A 304 9.75 17.10 2.06
CA PRO A 304 10.79 18.11 1.97
C PRO A 304 11.68 17.94 0.74
#